data_AF-A0AAD3QW16-F1
#
_entry.id   AF-A0AAD3QW16-F1
#
_cell.length_a   1.000
_cell.length_b   1.000
_cell.length_c   1.000
_cell.angle_alpha   90.00
_cell.angle_beta   90.00
_cell.angle_gamma   90.00
#
_symmetry.space_group_name_H-M   'P 1'
#
loop_
_entity.id
_entity.type
_entity.pdbx_description
1 polymer ?
#
loop_
_entity_poly.entity_id
_entity_poly.type
_entity_poly.pdbx_seq_one_letter_code
_entity_poly.pdbx_strand_id
1 'polypeptide(L)'
;MMWTRTTLEQRWAFNEAENLLTSLTGQPHPEDVLLFAVPVCAPYTALSNYKHKVKLTPGSQKKGKAARTAVFSFMKAKEASTREKDLFRSVKDTDLSRNMPGKVKVSAPNLLAAKKK
;
A
#
# COMPACT_ATOMS: atom_id res chain seq x y z
N MET A 1 -25.76 -26.86 -32.72
CA MET A 1 -24.63 -26.85 -31.76
C MET A 1 -24.21 -25.41 -31.55
N MET A 2 -24.70 -24.77 -30.48
CA MET A 2 -24.48 -23.35 -30.20
C MET A 2 -23.68 -23.29 -28.89
N TRP A 3 -22.35 -23.42 -29.01
CA TRP A 3 -21.44 -23.52 -27.87
C TRP A 3 -20.11 -22.81 -28.18
N THR A 4 -20.15 -21.52 -28.57
CA THR A 4 -18.88 -20.77 -28.77
C THR A 4 -18.93 -19.27 -28.44
N ARG A 5 -20.08 -18.68 -28.09
CA ARG A 5 -20.14 -17.21 -27.85
C ARG A 5 -19.88 -16.81 -26.38
N THR A 6 -20.15 -17.68 -25.42
CA THR A 6 -19.97 -17.36 -23.99
C THR A 6 -18.52 -17.41 -23.52
N THR A 7 -17.68 -18.25 -24.14
CA THR A 7 -16.31 -18.52 -23.67
C THR A 7 -15.29 -17.44 -24.05
N LEU A 8 -15.50 -16.71 -25.16
CA LEU A 8 -14.58 -15.66 -25.59
C LEU A 8 -14.73 -14.38 -24.74
N GLU A 9 -15.95 -13.93 -24.50
CA GLU A 9 -16.26 -12.83 -23.58
C GLU A 9 -15.78 -13.14 -22.15
N GLN A 10 -16.05 -14.36 -21.66
CA GLN A 10 -15.57 -14.82 -20.36
C GLN A 10 -14.04 -14.88 -20.30
N ARG A 11 -13.38 -15.26 -21.39
CA ARG A 11 -11.91 -15.33 -21.45
C ARG A 11 -11.25 -13.96 -21.55
N TRP A 12 -11.86 -13.01 -22.26
CA TRP A 12 -11.40 -11.62 -22.29
C TRP A 12 -11.59 -10.94 -20.93
N ALA A 13 -12.74 -11.14 -20.27
CA ALA A 13 -12.97 -10.66 -18.92
C ALA A 13 -11.99 -11.27 -17.90
N PHE A 14 -11.67 -12.56 -18.04
CA PHE A 14 -10.67 -13.23 -17.21
C PHE A 14 -9.26 -12.65 -17.42
N ASN A 15 -8.86 -12.46 -18.69
CA ASN A 15 -7.56 -11.89 -19.04
C ASN A 15 -7.41 -10.45 -18.54
N GLU A 16 -8.48 -9.64 -18.60
CA GLU A 16 -8.47 -8.28 -18.06
C GLU A 16 -8.27 -8.28 -16.53
N ALA A 17 -8.93 -9.19 -15.81
CA ALA A 17 -8.74 -9.33 -14.38
C ALA A 17 -7.30 -9.76 -14.02
N GLU A 18 -6.71 -10.68 -14.78
CA GLU A 18 -5.30 -11.07 -14.60
C GLU A 18 -4.33 -9.91 -14.87
N ASN A 19 -4.58 -9.12 -15.91
CA ASN A 19 -3.79 -7.92 -16.21
C ASN A 19 -3.87 -6.89 -15.08
N LEU A 20 -5.06 -6.69 -14.51
CA LEU A 20 -5.23 -5.79 -13.36
C LEU A 20 -4.46 -6.31 -12.13
N LEU A 21 -4.52 -7.61 -11.85
CA LEU A 21 -3.78 -8.19 -10.72
C LEU A 21 -2.26 -8.09 -10.91
N THR A 22 -1.77 -8.31 -12.12
CA THR A 22 -0.34 -8.20 -12.45
C THR A 22 0.19 -6.77 -12.46
N SER A 23 -0.70 -5.77 -12.62
CA SER A 23 -0.33 -4.35 -12.48
C SER A 23 -0.05 -3.92 -11.03
N LEU A 24 -0.51 -4.71 -10.04
CA LEU A 24 -0.27 -4.42 -8.63
C LEU A 24 1.14 -4.84 -8.23
N THR A 25 1.96 -3.88 -7.83
CA THR A 25 3.31 -4.14 -7.34
C THR A 25 3.62 -3.38 -6.06
N GLY A 26 4.34 -4.04 -5.15
CA GLY A 26 4.94 -3.41 -3.96
C GLY A 26 6.36 -2.89 -4.19
N GLN A 27 6.91 -3.15 -5.38
CA GLN A 27 8.27 -2.84 -5.79
C GLN A 27 8.25 -2.26 -7.21
N PRO A 28 7.73 -1.04 -7.39
CA PRO A 28 7.73 -0.41 -8.71
C PRO A 28 9.17 -0.16 -9.18
N HIS A 29 9.42 -0.41 -10.46
CA HIS A 29 10.64 -0.06 -11.15
C HIS A 29 10.71 1.47 -11.35
N PRO A 30 11.90 2.08 -11.40
CA PRO A 30 12.05 3.51 -11.72
C PRO A 30 11.36 3.97 -13.03
N GLU A 31 11.20 3.08 -14.01
CA GLU A 31 10.54 3.41 -15.28
C GLU A 31 9.01 3.24 -15.21
N ASP A 32 8.46 2.71 -14.12
CA ASP A 32 7.03 2.45 -13.99
C ASP A 32 6.23 3.74 -13.76
N VAL A 33 5.04 3.81 -14.36
CA VAL A 33 4.09 4.90 -14.14
C VAL A 33 3.16 4.57 -12.99
N LEU A 34 3.35 5.25 -11.86
CA LEU A 34 2.51 5.05 -10.68
C LEU A 34 1.13 5.70 -10.86
N LEU A 35 0.08 4.88 -10.92
CA LEU A 35 -1.30 5.33 -11.11
C LEU A 35 -2.00 5.65 -9.78
N PHE A 36 -1.96 4.71 -8.83
CA PHE A 36 -2.65 4.78 -7.55
C PHE A 36 -1.82 4.16 -6.42
N ALA A 37 -2.11 4.55 -5.17
CA ALA A 37 -1.56 3.89 -4.00
C ALA A 37 -2.67 3.11 -3.27
N VAL A 38 -2.39 1.83 -2.96
CA VAL A 38 -3.33 0.96 -2.25
C VAL A 38 -2.74 0.60 -0.88
N PRO A 39 -3.42 0.91 0.24
CA PRO A 39 -2.96 0.50 1.57
C PRO A 39 -3.17 -1.00 1.78
N VAL A 40 -2.11 -1.70 2.19
CA VAL A 40 -2.13 -3.15 2.44
C VAL A 40 -1.69 -3.43 3.87
N CYS A 41 -2.37 -4.37 4.54
CA CYS A 41 -1.98 -4.92 5.83
C CYS A 41 -1.62 -6.40 5.63
N ALA A 42 -0.38 -6.77 5.91
CA ALA A 42 0.13 -8.12 5.70
C ALA A 42 1.19 -8.47 6.76
N PRO A 43 1.52 -9.76 6.94
CA PRO A 43 2.65 -10.18 7.75
C PRO A 43 3.94 -9.47 7.32
N TYR A 44 4.77 -9.04 8.27
CA TYR A 44 5.96 -8.24 7.96
C TYR A 44 6.98 -8.98 7.08
N THR A 45 7.00 -10.32 7.15
CA THR A 45 7.83 -11.20 6.31
C THR A 45 7.41 -11.15 4.84
N ALA A 46 6.12 -11.07 4.54
CA ALA A 46 5.61 -10.94 3.17
C ALA A 46 5.92 -9.57 2.55
N LEU A 47 6.19 -8.57 3.40
CA LEU A 47 6.55 -7.21 3.00
C LEU A 47 8.06 -6.98 3.02
N SER A 48 8.89 -8.03 3.05
CA SER A 48 10.36 -7.94 3.16
C SER A 48 10.99 -7.02 2.10
N ASN A 49 10.45 -7.04 0.88
CA ASN A 49 11.00 -6.28 -0.23
C ASN A 49 10.29 -4.93 -0.49
N TYR A 50 9.26 -4.61 0.31
CA TYR A 50 8.53 -3.34 0.17
C TYR A 50 9.38 -2.19 0.73
N LYS A 51 9.48 -1.12 -0.06
CA LYS A 51 10.18 0.12 0.29
C LYS A 51 9.48 0.88 1.42
N HIS A 52 8.17 1.09 1.29
CA HIS A 52 7.36 1.88 2.22
C HIS A 52 6.55 0.96 3.14
N LYS A 53 7.13 0.59 4.28
CA LYS A 53 6.48 -0.28 5.26
C LYS A 53 6.76 0.13 6.70
N VAL A 54 5.83 -0.23 7.59
CA VAL A 54 5.98 -0.08 9.03
C VAL A 54 5.58 -1.36 9.73
N LYS A 55 6.20 -1.63 10.88
CA LYS A 55 5.78 -2.70 11.78
C LYS A 55 4.74 -2.14 12.75
N LEU A 56 3.58 -2.79 12.80
CA LEU A 56 2.57 -2.56 13.81
C LEU A 56 2.79 -3.56 14.94
N THR A 57 2.98 -3.08 16.17
CA THR A 57 3.01 -3.90 17.38
C THR A 57 1.84 -3.50 18.28
N PRO A 58 1.38 -4.36 19.20
CA PRO A 58 0.42 -3.95 20.22
C PRO A 58 0.90 -2.70 20.97
N GLY A 59 -0.02 -1.79 21.29
CA GLY A 59 0.27 -0.49 21.88
C GLY A 59 -1.00 0.30 22.22
N SER A 60 -0.91 1.63 22.30
CA SER A 60 -2.02 2.49 22.74
C SER A 60 -2.63 3.38 21.66
N GLN A 61 -2.05 3.43 20.45
CA GLN A 61 -2.54 4.33 19.40
C GLN A 61 -3.78 3.77 18.71
N LYS A 62 -4.73 4.66 18.42
CA LYS A 62 -5.88 4.35 17.55
C LYS A 62 -5.40 4.14 16.10
N LYS A 63 -6.07 3.24 15.37
CA LYS A 63 -5.71 2.86 13.99
C LYS A 63 -5.57 4.05 13.03
N GLY A 64 -6.45 5.05 13.11
CA GLY A 64 -6.34 6.25 12.27
C GLY A 64 -5.08 7.07 12.54
N LYS A 65 -4.72 7.26 13.82
CA LYS A 65 -3.49 7.97 14.20
C LYS A 65 -2.24 7.20 13.78
N ALA A 66 -2.25 5.88 13.95
CA ALA A 66 -1.19 5.00 13.51
C ALA A 66 -0.99 5.08 11.99
N ALA A 67 -2.07 4.99 11.21
CA ALA A 67 -2.03 5.06 9.76
C ALA A 67 -1.44 6.38 9.24
N ARG A 68 -1.90 7.52 9.77
CA ARG A 68 -1.34 8.85 9.43
C ARG A 68 0.13 8.97 9.79
N THR A 69 0.53 8.41 10.94
CA THR A 69 1.94 8.41 11.37
C THR A 69 2.80 7.60 10.40
N ALA A 70 2.31 6.47 9.91
CA ALA A 70 3.00 5.64 8.93
C ALA A 70 3.18 6.38 7.60
N VAL A 71 2.10 6.94 7.05
CA VAL A 71 2.14 7.71 5.78
C VAL A 71 3.08 8.91 5.90
N PHE A 72 3.02 9.63 7.02
CA PHE A 72 3.94 10.75 7.27
C PHE A 72 5.41 10.31 7.28
N SER A 73 5.70 9.13 7.82
CA SER A 73 7.04 8.54 7.76
C SER A 73 7.48 8.25 6.33
N PHE A 74 6.57 7.75 5.48
CA PHE A 74 6.86 7.46 4.07
C PHE A 74 7.13 8.75 3.29
N MET A 75 6.38 9.81 3.57
CA MET A 75 6.59 11.13 2.95
C MET A 75 7.94 11.76 3.31
N LYS A 76 8.47 11.43 4.49
CA LYS A 76 9.79 11.90 4.97
C LYS A 76 10.95 11.01 4.50
N ALA A 77 10.69 9.86 3.90
CA ALA A 77 11.76 8.99 3.41
C ALA A 77 12.54 9.72 2.30
N LYS A 78 13.87 9.69 2.39
CA LYS A 78 14.76 10.36 1.42
C LYS A 78 14.57 9.82 0.00
N GLU A 79 14.30 8.52 -0.08
CA GLU A 79 14.16 7.79 -1.33
C GLU A 79 12.76 7.91 -1.93
N ALA A 80 11.81 8.60 -1.25
CA ALA A 80 10.47 8.78 -1.77
C ALA A 80 10.41 9.83 -2.89
N SER A 81 9.97 9.43 -4.07
CA SER A 81 9.76 10.31 -5.21
C SER A 81 8.60 11.28 -4.96
N THR A 82 8.54 12.37 -5.73
CA THR A 82 7.41 13.31 -5.66
C THR A 82 6.10 12.62 -5.98
N ARG A 83 6.08 11.76 -7.01
CA ARG A 83 4.90 11.00 -7.42
C ARG A 83 4.40 10.07 -6.31
N GLU A 84 5.29 9.33 -5.64
CA GLU A 84 4.92 8.48 -4.50
C GLU A 84 4.23 9.31 -3.40
N LYS A 85 4.79 10.49 -3.07
CA LYS A 85 4.25 11.37 -2.03
C LYS A 85 2.85 11.90 -2.38
N ASP A 86 2.61 12.23 -3.64
CA ASP A 86 1.30 12.72 -4.09
C ASP A 86 0.25 11.60 -4.02
N LEU A 87 0.64 10.38 -4.41
CA LEU A 87 -0.23 9.22 -4.30
C LEU A 87 -0.55 8.88 -2.84
N PHE A 88 0.41 8.96 -1.92
CA PHE A 88 0.13 8.76 -0.50
C PHE A 88 -0.91 9.73 0.06
N ARG A 89 -0.88 11.00 -0.37
CA ARG A 89 -1.85 12.01 0.05
C ARG A 89 -3.24 11.80 -0.55
N SER A 90 -3.30 11.18 -1.73
CA SER A 90 -4.58 10.91 -2.41
C SER A 90 -5.43 9.83 -1.73
N VAL A 91 -4.81 8.95 -0.92
CA VAL A 91 -5.52 7.89 -0.23
C VAL A 91 -6.31 8.44 0.96
N LYS A 92 -7.61 8.14 1.03
CA LYS A 92 -8.48 8.58 2.12
C LYS A 92 -8.07 7.92 3.45
N ASP A 93 -8.18 8.68 4.54
CA ASP A 93 -7.92 8.18 5.90
C ASP A 93 -8.74 6.93 6.28
N THR A 94 -9.97 6.85 5.76
CA THR A 94 -10.86 5.72 5.95
C THR A 94 -10.27 4.45 5.36
N ASP A 95 -9.67 4.53 4.16
CA ASP A 95 -9.08 3.38 3.47
C ASP A 95 -7.75 3.00 4.09
N LEU A 96 -6.95 3.98 4.52
CA LEU A 96 -5.69 3.74 5.23
C LEU A 96 -5.87 2.94 6.53
N SER A 97 -6.94 3.19 7.27
CA SER A 97 -7.15 2.63 8.61
C SER A 97 -8.20 1.52 8.69
N ARG A 98 -8.93 1.22 7.60
CA ARG A 98 -10.00 0.21 7.57
C ARG A 98 -9.50 -1.15 8.06
N ASN A 99 -8.36 -1.61 7.53
CA ASN A 99 -7.81 -2.94 7.75
C ASN A 99 -6.71 -3.00 8.83
N MET A 100 -6.38 -1.88 9.46
CA MET A 100 -5.36 -1.86 10.53
C MET A 100 -5.94 -2.37 11.86
N PRO A 101 -5.17 -3.17 12.63
CA PRO A 101 -5.54 -3.52 13.98
C PRO A 101 -5.61 -2.27 14.89
N GLY A 102 -6.52 -2.30 15.87
CA GLY A 102 -6.64 -1.25 16.88
C GLY A 102 -5.60 -1.40 18.00
N LYS A 103 -5.38 -0.33 18.78
CA LYS A 103 -4.45 -0.33 19.93
C LYS A 103 -3.05 -0.81 19.53
N VAL A 104 -2.44 -0.06 18.62
CA VAL A 104 -1.13 -0.39 18.05
C VAL A 104 -0.10 0.69 18.33
N LYS A 105 1.17 0.36 18.10
CA LYS A 105 2.31 1.27 18.03
C LYS A 105 2.97 1.07 16.68
N VAL A 106 3.25 2.16 15.99
CA VAL A 106 3.98 2.16 14.73
C VAL A 106 5.48 2.17 15.01
N SER A 107 6.24 1.30 14.34
CA SER A 107 7.69 1.28 14.36
C SER A 107 8.22 1.15 12.92
N ALA A 108 9.26 1.91 12.59
CA ALA A 108 9.96 1.82 11.31
C ALA A 108 11.46 2.08 11.53
N PRO A 109 12.35 1.55 10.67
CA PRO A 109 13.79 1.76 10.80
C PRO A 109 14.24 3.24 10.88
N ASN A 110 13.38 4.21 10.54
CA ASN A 110 13.69 5.64 10.62
C ASN A 110 12.65 6.50 11.38
N LEU A 111 11.70 5.89 12.10
CA LEU A 111 10.58 6.62 12.72
C LEU A 111 10.98 7.45 13.95
N LEU A 112 12.01 7.03 14.68
CA LEU A 112 12.47 7.70 15.90
C LEU A 112 13.26 9.00 15.61
N ALA A 113 13.84 9.13 14.42
CA ALA A 113 14.49 10.36 13.98
C ALA A 113 13.48 11.49 13.66
N ALA A 114 12.25 11.12 13.28
CA ALA A 114 11.20 12.07 12.89
C ALA A 114 10.49 12.75 14.07
N LYS A 115 10.79 12.36 15.33
CA LYS A 115 10.23 12.94 16.56
C LYS A 115 11.08 14.07 17.18
N LYS A 116 12.27 14.37 16.64
CA LYS A 116 13.05 15.55 17.04
C LYS A 116 12.73 16.72 16.11
N LYS A 117 11.59 17.37 16.31
CA LYS A 117 11.42 18.82 16.10
C LYS A 117 10.12 19.27 16.73
#